data_AF-A0A3D2G885-F1
#
_entry.id   AF-A0A3D2G885-F1
#
_cell.length_a   1.000
_cell.length_b   1.000
_cell.length_c   1.000
_cell.angle_alpha   90.00
_cell.angle_beta   90.00
_cell.angle_gamma   90.00
#
_symmetry.space_group_name_H-M   'P 1'
#
loop_
_entity.id
_entity.type
_entity.pdbx_description
1 polymer ?
#
loop_
_entity_poly.entity_id
_entity_poly.type
_entity_poly.pdbx_seq_one_letter_code
_entity_poly.pdbx_strand_id
1 'polypeptide(L)'
;MQREELQNKWIKYEKRWQFRDFYFNKCLRRHGIVKYFHREPVMPRFAHKSVMSSAKTNDYLYARIMSGEPFLACRFGNTELQTVVGNLKVKILGHSREADEYLNKWFTRLGNGAGFFPVDYLYLDRFCNCILDAAANADLLAMWHLNMEDFVIEEYAPDVDLTFLFRLEPWLARKNPWSAALRGKKVLVIHPFEDTIRSQYRNREKIFPGTDILPEFELKTLKAVQTIAGERDERFSNWFEALDYMFEEAMKIDFDIAIIGCGAYGMPLAAKIKKAGKQAIHLGGATQLLFGIKGKRWEENYPSKIATWFNEYWVYPAESEKPKNASTVEMGCYWK
;
A
#
# COMPACT_ATOMS: atom_id res chain seq x y z
N MET A 1 19.50 -22.18 4.26
CA MET A 1 20.46 -21.33 4.99
C MET A 1 20.61 -21.90 6.40
N GLN A 2 21.84 -22.12 6.87
CA GLN A 2 22.07 -22.58 8.25
C GLN A 2 21.61 -21.47 9.23
N ARG A 3 21.07 -21.81 10.40
CA ARG A 3 20.48 -20.84 11.34
C ARG A 3 21.43 -19.68 11.67
N GLU A 4 22.71 -19.99 11.87
CA GLU A 4 23.77 -19.01 12.16
C GLU A 4 24.04 -18.05 10.99
N GLU A 5 23.98 -18.55 9.75
CA GLU A 5 24.13 -17.74 8.54
C GLU A 5 22.98 -16.71 8.41
N LEU A 6 21.75 -17.14 8.70
CA LEU A 6 20.57 -16.27 8.69
C LEU A 6 20.63 -15.20 9.80
N GLN A 7 21.13 -15.55 10.99
CA GLN A 7 21.35 -14.61 12.08
C GLN A 7 22.41 -13.56 11.71
N ASN A 8 23.55 -13.99 11.16
CA ASN A 8 24.60 -13.09 10.69
C ASN A 8 24.10 -12.17 9.56
N LYS A 9 23.30 -12.71 8.64
CA LYS A 9 22.65 -11.93 7.59
C LYS A 9 21.73 -10.87 8.20
N TRP A 10 20.85 -11.24 9.13
CA TRP A 10 19.95 -10.30 9.80
C TRP A 10 20.70 -9.14 10.45
N ILE A 11 21.72 -9.44 11.26
CA ILE A 11 22.53 -8.42 11.98
C ILE A 11 23.19 -7.46 10.99
N LYS A 12 23.68 -7.97 9.85
CA LYS A 12 24.28 -7.14 8.79
C LYS A 12 23.25 -6.17 8.17
N TYR A 13 22.03 -6.65 7.91
CA TYR A 13 20.95 -5.81 7.35
C TYR A 13 20.47 -4.78 8.36
N GLU A 14 20.38 -5.13 9.64
CA GLU A 14 19.99 -4.20 10.70
C GLU A 14 21.01 -3.05 10.82
N LYS A 15 22.31 -3.35 10.83
CA LYS A 15 23.38 -2.33 10.80
C LYS A 15 23.32 -1.47 9.53
N ARG A 16 23.11 -2.08 8.37
CA ARG A 16 22.95 -1.37 7.09
C ARG A 16 21.74 -0.44 7.12
N TRP A 17 20.62 -0.89 7.67
CA TRP A 17 19.43 -0.08 7.84
C TRP A 17 19.68 1.08 8.80
N GLN A 18 20.30 0.86 9.95
CA GLN A 18 20.62 1.91 10.92
C GLN A 18 21.46 3.03 10.28
N PHE A 19 22.49 2.63 9.52
CA PHE A 19 23.30 3.56 8.74
C PHE A 19 22.48 4.30 7.67
N ARG A 20 21.64 3.57 6.92
CA ARG A 20 20.72 4.16 5.93
C ARG A 20 19.75 5.14 6.57
N ASP A 21 19.11 4.81 7.69
CA ASP A 21 18.16 5.70 8.35
C ASP A 21 18.85 6.98 8.83
N PHE A 22 20.05 6.86 9.42
CA PHE A 22 20.83 8.02 9.81
C PHE A 22 21.20 8.90 8.61
N TYR A 23 21.89 8.35 7.61
CA TYR A 23 22.40 9.14 6.50
C TYR A 23 21.32 9.55 5.50
N PHE A 24 20.52 8.59 5.01
CA PHE A 24 19.53 8.83 3.96
C PHE A 24 18.28 9.51 4.50
N ASN A 25 17.71 9.04 5.62
CA ASN A 25 16.45 9.57 6.13
C ASN A 25 16.66 10.84 6.97
N LYS A 26 17.58 10.82 7.94
CA LYS A 26 17.81 11.99 8.82
C LYS A 26 18.62 13.07 8.12
N CYS A 27 19.80 12.78 7.59
CA CYS A 27 20.64 13.82 6.99
C CYS A 27 20.14 14.26 5.61
N LEU A 28 20.08 13.33 4.64
CA LEU A 28 19.80 13.66 3.25
C LEU A 28 18.34 14.04 3.00
N ARG A 29 17.38 13.23 3.45
CA ARG A 29 15.95 13.46 3.20
C ARG A 29 15.41 14.62 4.02
N ARG A 30 15.43 14.51 5.36
CA ARG A 30 14.81 15.51 6.25
C ARG A 30 15.55 16.85 6.27
N HIS A 31 16.88 16.84 6.38
CA HIS A 31 17.67 18.07 6.51
C HIS A 31 18.22 18.60 5.18
N GLY A 32 18.08 17.84 4.09
CA GLY A 32 18.50 18.23 2.74
C GLY A 32 17.32 18.35 1.77
N ILE A 33 17.02 17.25 1.08
CA ILE A 33 16.26 17.26 -0.17
C ILE A 33 14.79 17.67 0.03
N VAL A 34 14.11 17.14 1.05
CA VAL A 34 12.71 17.53 1.31
C VAL A 34 12.62 18.99 1.75
N LYS A 35 13.56 19.44 2.59
CA LYS A 35 13.60 20.80 3.12
C LYS A 35 13.86 21.86 2.04
N TYR A 36 14.79 21.61 1.12
CA TYR A 36 15.23 22.62 0.14
C TYR A 36 14.64 22.43 -1.26
N PHE A 37 14.28 21.21 -1.64
CA PHE A 37 13.83 20.90 -3.00
C PHE A 37 12.40 20.35 -3.07
N HIS A 38 11.74 20.13 -1.93
CA HIS A 38 10.38 19.60 -1.84
C HIS A 38 10.18 18.34 -2.69
N ARG A 39 11.17 17.43 -2.65
CA ARG A 39 11.15 16.15 -3.35
C ARG A 39 11.62 15.04 -2.41
N GLU A 40 11.09 13.84 -2.61
CA GLU A 40 11.62 12.66 -1.95
C GLU A 40 12.90 12.18 -2.66
N PRO A 41 14.01 11.96 -1.93
CA PRO A 41 15.13 11.24 -2.48
C PRO A 41 14.74 9.79 -2.76
N VAL A 42 15.32 9.23 -3.82
CA VAL A 42 15.10 7.83 -4.19
C VAL A 42 16.44 7.16 -4.33
N MET A 43 16.62 6.01 -3.68
CA MET A 43 17.79 5.18 -3.90
C MET A 43 17.67 4.49 -5.28
N PRO A 44 18.60 4.69 -6.22
CA PRO A 44 18.52 4.09 -7.56
C PRO A 44 18.76 2.57 -7.53
N ARG A 45 19.40 2.05 -6.46
CA ARG A 45 19.51 0.63 -6.16
C ARG A 45 19.04 0.34 -4.74
N PHE A 46 18.27 -0.72 -4.56
CA PHE A 46 17.72 -1.15 -3.27
C PHE A 46 17.51 -2.67 -3.29
N ALA A 47 17.78 -3.36 -2.18
CA ALA A 47 17.72 -4.83 -2.11
C ALA A 47 18.47 -5.53 -3.28
N HIS A 48 19.66 -5.02 -3.63
CA HIS A 48 20.48 -5.43 -4.78
C HIS A 48 19.84 -5.34 -6.16
N LYS A 49 18.67 -4.70 -6.26
CA LYS A 49 17.91 -4.50 -7.50
C LYS A 49 17.96 -3.03 -7.94
N SER A 50 17.79 -2.80 -9.25
CA SER A 50 17.64 -1.45 -9.79
C SER A 50 16.20 -0.97 -9.61
N VAL A 51 16.04 0.29 -9.19
CA VAL A 51 14.72 0.89 -8.98
C VAL A 51 14.28 1.63 -10.24
N MET A 52 13.21 1.20 -10.88
CA MET A 52 12.68 1.77 -12.13
C MET A 52 12.43 3.27 -12.01
N SER A 53 12.85 4.04 -13.00
CA SER A 53 12.56 5.48 -13.08
C SER A 53 11.06 5.75 -13.21
N SER A 54 10.62 6.98 -12.94
CA SER A 54 9.19 7.35 -13.04
C SER A 54 8.60 7.08 -14.44
N ALA A 55 9.33 7.39 -15.52
CA ALA A 55 8.89 7.08 -16.87
C ALA A 55 8.79 5.57 -17.08
N LYS A 56 9.86 4.83 -16.77
CA LYS A 56 9.88 3.36 -16.92
C LYS A 56 8.78 2.67 -16.12
N THR A 57 8.46 3.15 -14.90
CA THR A 57 7.37 2.60 -14.10
C THR A 57 6.01 2.82 -14.75
N ASN A 58 5.74 4.01 -15.31
CA ASN A 58 4.47 4.28 -15.96
C ASN A 58 4.33 3.47 -17.25
N ASP A 59 5.40 3.40 -18.06
CA ASP A 59 5.41 2.58 -19.29
C ASP A 59 5.23 1.09 -18.98
N TYR A 60 5.91 0.59 -17.93
CA TYR A 60 5.80 -0.80 -17.48
C TYR A 60 4.38 -1.13 -17.01
N LEU A 61 3.81 -0.31 -16.12
CA LEU A 61 2.43 -0.50 -15.64
C LEU A 61 1.41 -0.43 -16.78
N TYR A 62 1.55 0.56 -17.67
CA TYR A 62 0.70 0.69 -18.84
C TYR A 62 0.73 -0.60 -19.69
N ALA A 63 1.93 -1.08 -20.04
CA ALA A 63 2.10 -2.29 -20.82
C ALA A 63 1.51 -3.53 -20.14
N ARG A 64 1.70 -3.69 -18.81
CA ARG A 64 1.12 -4.80 -18.05
C ARG A 64 -0.40 -4.74 -18.06
N ILE A 65 -1.01 -3.58 -17.83
CA ILE A 65 -2.47 -3.40 -17.86
C ILE A 65 -3.04 -3.70 -19.26
N MET A 66 -2.32 -3.29 -20.32
CA MET A 66 -2.73 -3.56 -21.69
C MET A 66 -2.62 -5.05 -22.06
N SER A 67 -1.66 -5.79 -21.49
CA SER A 67 -1.49 -7.21 -21.77
C SER A 67 -2.66 -8.09 -21.30
N GLY A 68 -3.41 -7.66 -20.28
CA GLY A 68 -4.47 -8.47 -19.66
C GLY A 68 -3.98 -9.66 -18.84
N GLU A 69 -2.69 -9.99 -18.89
CA GLU A 69 -2.09 -11.09 -18.13
C GLU A 69 -2.14 -10.84 -16.63
N PRO A 70 -2.27 -11.90 -15.79
CA PRO A 70 -2.26 -11.78 -14.34
C PRO A 70 -1.07 -10.93 -13.86
N PHE A 71 -1.36 -9.94 -13.04
CA PHE A 71 -0.38 -8.94 -12.65
C PHE A 71 -0.70 -8.31 -11.30
N LEU A 72 0.34 -8.08 -10.50
CA LEU A 72 0.26 -7.38 -9.22
C LEU A 72 1.33 -6.28 -9.14
N ALA A 73 0.87 -5.04 -9.07
CA ALA A 73 1.66 -3.94 -8.54
C ALA A 73 1.21 -3.58 -7.13
N CYS A 74 2.12 -3.56 -6.15
CA CYS A 74 1.75 -3.29 -4.77
C CYS A 74 2.87 -2.57 -4.00
N ARG A 75 2.61 -2.34 -2.73
CA ARG A 75 3.53 -1.72 -1.77
C ARG A 75 3.28 -2.28 -0.39
N PHE A 76 4.30 -2.28 0.45
CA PHE A 76 4.11 -2.57 1.87
C PHE A 76 3.38 -1.42 2.57
N GLY A 77 2.53 -1.76 3.53
CA GLY A 77 2.15 -0.81 4.57
C GLY A 77 3.18 -0.80 5.69
N ASN A 78 3.36 0.37 6.32
CA ASN A 78 4.37 0.54 7.35
C ASN A 78 4.06 -0.38 8.53
N THR A 79 2.86 -0.31 9.09
CA THR A 79 2.47 -1.14 10.25
C THR A 79 2.53 -2.64 9.95
N GLU A 80 2.11 -3.04 8.76
CA GLU A 80 2.12 -4.43 8.29
C GLU A 80 3.54 -4.96 8.19
N LEU A 81 4.43 -4.25 7.49
CA LEU A 81 5.82 -4.66 7.34
C LEU A 81 6.58 -4.63 8.67
N GLN A 82 6.36 -3.61 9.51
CA GLN A 82 7.04 -3.54 10.80
C GLN A 82 6.61 -4.68 11.75
N THR A 83 5.35 -5.13 11.68
CA THR A 83 4.90 -6.35 12.37
C THR A 83 5.62 -7.59 11.84
N VAL A 84 5.72 -7.74 10.51
CA VAL A 84 6.50 -8.83 9.87
C VAL A 84 7.95 -8.83 10.34
N VAL A 85 8.62 -7.68 10.31
CA VAL A 85 10.00 -7.52 10.75
C VAL A 85 10.16 -7.89 12.23
N GLY A 86 9.23 -7.47 13.10
CA GLY A 86 9.26 -7.84 14.52
C GLY A 86 9.16 -9.35 14.72
N ASN A 87 8.24 -10.01 14.02
CA ASN A 87 8.06 -11.45 14.10
C ASN A 87 9.30 -12.21 13.57
N LEU A 88 9.85 -11.77 12.43
CA LEU A 88 11.07 -12.34 11.88
C LEU A 88 12.27 -12.15 12.82
N LYS A 89 12.41 -10.98 13.48
CA LYS A 89 13.48 -10.72 14.45
C LYS A 89 13.44 -11.74 15.57
N VAL A 90 12.27 -11.97 16.18
CA VAL A 90 12.08 -12.95 17.25
C VAL A 90 12.38 -14.36 16.76
N LYS A 91 11.94 -14.75 15.56
CA LYS A 91 12.22 -16.08 15.00
C LYS A 91 13.69 -16.32 14.71
N ILE A 92 14.39 -15.32 14.20
CA ILE A 92 15.78 -15.45 13.75
C ILE A 92 16.75 -15.33 14.93
N LEU A 93 16.61 -14.27 15.73
CA LEU A 93 17.53 -13.96 16.83
C LEU A 93 17.09 -14.55 18.18
N GLY A 94 15.84 -14.99 18.29
CA GLY A 94 15.24 -15.40 19.56
C GLY A 94 14.58 -14.23 20.31
N HIS A 95 13.92 -14.58 21.42
CA HIS A 95 13.30 -13.60 22.31
C HIS A 95 14.35 -12.74 23.02
N SER A 96 14.04 -11.45 23.14
CA SER A 96 14.76 -10.49 23.94
C SER A 96 13.82 -9.33 24.26
N ARG A 97 14.06 -8.63 25.37
CA ARG A 97 13.21 -7.50 25.78
C ARG A 97 12.98 -6.49 24.64
N GLU A 98 14.03 -6.14 23.90
CA GLU A 98 13.96 -5.21 22.78
C GLU A 98 13.10 -5.76 21.62
N ALA A 99 13.31 -7.02 21.22
CA ALA A 99 12.57 -7.64 20.13
C ALA A 99 11.09 -7.80 20.48
N ASP A 100 10.80 -8.21 21.71
CA ASP A 100 9.43 -8.41 22.20
C ASP A 100 8.69 -7.06 22.34
N GLU A 101 9.33 -6.02 22.88
CA GLU A 101 8.75 -4.66 22.95
C GLU A 101 8.46 -4.09 21.56
N TYR A 102 9.39 -4.27 20.62
CA TYR A 102 9.22 -3.83 19.23
C TYR A 102 8.04 -4.55 18.57
N LEU A 103 7.96 -5.87 18.67
CA LEU A 103 6.89 -6.68 18.11
C LEU A 103 5.54 -6.33 18.73
N ASN A 104 5.45 -6.29 20.07
CA ASN A 104 4.23 -5.91 20.80
C ASN A 104 3.69 -4.55 20.34
N LYS A 105 4.58 -3.55 20.20
CA LYS A 105 4.21 -2.21 19.75
C LYS A 105 3.58 -2.22 18.37
N TRP A 106 4.20 -2.90 17.40
CA TRP A 106 3.69 -2.91 16.02
C TRP A 106 2.47 -3.80 15.85
N PHE A 107 2.40 -4.93 16.55
CA PHE A 107 1.24 -5.81 16.51
C PHE A 107 0.00 -5.14 17.14
N THR A 108 0.18 -4.41 18.24
CA THR A 108 -0.90 -3.58 18.82
C THR A 108 -1.35 -2.48 17.84
N ARG A 109 -0.40 -1.82 17.15
CA ARG A 109 -0.73 -0.81 16.13
C ARG A 109 -1.44 -1.41 14.92
N LEU A 110 -1.12 -2.65 14.56
CA LEU A 110 -1.78 -3.36 13.47
C LEU A 110 -3.28 -3.49 13.75
N GLY A 111 -3.65 -3.82 15.00
CA GLY A 111 -5.06 -3.83 15.38
C GLY A 111 -5.69 -2.45 15.40
N ASN A 112 -5.12 -1.52 16.16
CA ASN A 112 -5.76 -0.21 16.38
C ASN A 112 -5.82 0.66 15.10
N GLY A 113 -4.77 0.62 14.28
CA GLY A 113 -4.58 1.55 13.15
C GLY A 113 -4.77 0.94 11.77
N ALA A 114 -4.58 -0.38 11.61
CA ALA A 114 -4.64 -1.05 10.31
C ALA A 114 -5.82 -2.02 10.16
N GLY A 115 -6.53 -2.28 11.26
CA GLY A 115 -7.78 -3.04 11.29
C GLY A 115 -7.62 -4.55 11.42
N PHE A 116 -6.48 -5.04 11.92
CA PHE A 116 -6.30 -6.46 12.21
C PHE A 116 -7.03 -6.87 13.50
N PHE A 117 -7.73 -8.01 13.46
CA PHE A 117 -8.43 -8.51 14.64
C PHE A 117 -8.58 -10.04 14.59
N PRO A 118 -8.69 -10.70 15.76
CA PRO A 118 -8.29 -10.17 17.06
C PRO A 118 -6.76 -9.99 17.14
N VAL A 119 -6.29 -9.08 17.98
CA VAL A 119 -4.85 -8.92 18.26
C VAL A 119 -4.42 -10.02 19.23
N ASP A 120 -4.21 -11.21 18.68
CA ASP A 120 -3.80 -12.41 19.41
C ASP A 120 -2.57 -13.03 18.71
N TYR A 121 -1.54 -13.32 19.50
CA TYR A 121 -0.28 -13.90 19.03
C TYR A 121 -0.47 -15.24 18.31
N LEU A 122 -1.57 -15.96 18.59
CA LEU A 122 -1.98 -17.15 17.83
C LEU A 122 -2.06 -16.88 16.31
N TYR A 123 -2.47 -15.67 15.92
CA TYR A 123 -2.67 -15.29 14.52
C TYR A 123 -1.48 -14.56 13.90
N LEU A 124 -0.48 -14.17 14.70
CA LEU A 124 0.65 -13.36 14.24
C LEU A 124 1.39 -14.03 13.10
N ASP A 125 1.73 -15.31 13.24
CA ASP A 125 2.47 -16.06 12.24
C ASP A 125 1.69 -16.20 10.94
N ARG A 126 0.39 -16.49 11.03
CA ARG A 126 -0.49 -16.58 9.87
C ARG A 126 -0.57 -15.24 9.13
N PHE A 127 -0.66 -14.13 9.86
CA PHE A 127 -0.65 -12.80 9.28
C PHE A 127 0.68 -12.50 8.59
N CYS A 128 1.81 -12.71 9.25
CA CYS A 128 3.12 -12.45 8.67
C CYS A 128 3.36 -13.28 7.40
N ASN A 129 3.01 -14.58 7.43
CA ASN A 129 3.11 -15.44 6.26
C ASN A 129 2.20 -14.96 5.12
N CYS A 130 1.02 -14.43 5.43
CA CYS A 130 0.12 -13.86 4.42
C CYS A 130 0.73 -12.64 3.71
N ILE A 131 1.40 -11.75 4.45
CA ILE A 131 2.11 -10.59 3.86
C ILE A 131 3.33 -11.04 3.04
N LEU A 132 4.11 -11.99 3.56
CA LEU A 132 5.29 -12.51 2.86
C LEU A 132 4.91 -13.26 1.57
N ASP A 133 3.86 -14.07 1.60
CA ASP A 133 3.29 -14.72 0.41
C ASP A 133 2.79 -13.68 -0.60
N ALA A 134 2.11 -12.63 -0.15
CA ALA A 134 1.70 -11.55 -1.05
C ALA A 134 2.89 -10.83 -1.71
N ALA A 135 3.99 -10.65 -0.98
CA ALA A 135 5.22 -10.07 -1.51
C ALA A 135 5.89 -10.99 -2.54
N ALA A 136 5.94 -12.30 -2.25
CA ALA A 136 6.50 -13.31 -3.16
C ALA A 136 5.73 -13.39 -4.50
N ASN A 137 4.45 -13.05 -4.48
CA ASN A 137 3.58 -13.06 -5.66
C ASN A 137 3.48 -11.70 -6.37
N ALA A 138 4.16 -10.66 -5.90
CA ALA A 138 4.17 -9.35 -6.57
C ALA A 138 5.04 -9.37 -7.82
N ASP A 139 4.59 -8.70 -8.88
CA ASP A 139 5.40 -8.47 -10.09
C ASP A 139 6.17 -7.15 -9.98
N LEU A 140 5.52 -6.12 -9.43
CA LEU A 140 6.11 -4.83 -9.16
C LEU A 140 5.84 -4.41 -7.71
N LEU A 141 6.90 -4.16 -6.95
CA LEU A 141 6.83 -3.66 -5.59
C LEU A 141 7.37 -2.23 -5.52
N ALA A 142 6.56 -1.32 -4.97
CA ALA A 142 6.96 0.05 -4.74
C ALA A 142 7.55 0.21 -3.35
N MET A 143 8.87 0.37 -3.32
CA MET A 143 9.67 0.51 -2.11
C MET A 143 9.42 1.88 -1.45
N TRP A 144 9.31 1.86 -0.12
CA TRP A 144 9.02 3.03 0.72
C TRP A 144 10.16 3.36 1.71
N HIS A 145 11.34 2.75 1.54
CA HIS A 145 12.50 2.93 2.42
C HIS A 145 12.23 2.55 3.88
N LEU A 146 11.37 1.56 4.10
CA LEU A 146 10.99 1.13 5.45
C LEU A 146 12.13 0.36 6.15
N ASN A 147 11.98 0.20 7.47
CA ASN A 147 12.92 -0.60 8.25
C ASN A 147 12.89 -2.06 7.79
N MET A 148 14.09 -2.58 7.50
CA MET A 148 14.35 -3.94 7.02
C MET A 148 13.57 -4.36 5.75
N GLU A 149 13.01 -3.40 5.01
CA GLU A 149 12.30 -3.67 3.74
C GLU A 149 13.21 -4.36 2.71
N ASP A 150 14.48 -3.99 2.65
CA ASP A 150 15.45 -4.62 1.76
C ASP A 150 15.77 -6.06 2.14
N PHE A 151 15.77 -6.40 3.43
CA PHE A 151 15.90 -7.77 3.88
C PHE A 151 14.69 -8.60 3.43
N VAL A 152 13.48 -8.08 3.67
CA VAL A 152 12.24 -8.79 3.30
C VAL A 152 12.12 -9.00 1.79
N ILE A 153 12.45 -8.00 0.99
CA ILE A 153 12.44 -8.13 -0.49
C ILE A 153 13.42 -9.21 -0.93
N GLU A 154 14.64 -9.20 -0.41
CA GLU A 154 15.67 -10.15 -0.84
C GLU A 154 15.35 -11.59 -0.45
N GLU A 155 14.84 -11.81 0.76
CA GLU A 155 14.57 -13.16 1.25
C GLU A 155 13.25 -13.73 0.74
N TYR A 156 12.23 -12.89 0.54
CA TYR A 156 10.86 -13.34 0.30
C TYR A 156 10.25 -12.88 -1.02
N ALA A 157 10.89 -11.95 -1.74
CA ALA A 157 10.46 -11.51 -3.07
C ALA A 157 11.66 -11.33 -4.02
N PRO A 158 12.55 -12.33 -4.18
CA PRO A 158 13.80 -12.18 -4.91
C PRO A 158 13.62 -11.90 -6.41
N ASP A 159 12.45 -12.18 -6.98
CA ASP A 159 12.15 -11.99 -8.40
C ASP A 159 11.37 -10.71 -8.71
N VAL A 160 10.96 -9.96 -7.68
CA VAL A 160 10.11 -8.77 -7.88
C VAL A 160 10.87 -7.63 -8.57
N ASP A 161 10.20 -6.90 -9.46
CA ASP A 161 10.70 -5.62 -9.96
C ASP A 161 10.46 -4.52 -8.94
N LEU A 162 11.39 -3.55 -8.85
CA LEU A 162 11.27 -2.45 -7.89
C LEU A 162 10.96 -1.12 -8.56
N THR A 163 10.01 -0.40 -7.97
CA THR A 163 9.84 1.04 -8.17
C THR A 163 9.86 1.78 -6.83
N PHE A 164 9.65 3.09 -6.86
CA PHE A 164 9.53 3.93 -5.68
C PHE A 164 8.04 4.21 -5.40
N LEU A 165 7.63 4.29 -4.13
CA LEU A 165 6.24 4.47 -3.69
C LEU A 165 5.46 5.49 -4.55
N PHE A 166 5.99 6.71 -4.66
CA PHE A 166 5.33 7.80 -5.38
C PHE A 166 5.30 7.62 -6.90
N ARG A 167 6.01 6.65 -7.46
CA ARG A 167 5.94 6.35 -8.91
C ARG A 167 4.75 5.47 -9.26
N LEU A 168 4.07 4.85 -8.28
CA LEU A 168 2.77 4.20 -8.48
C LEU A 168 1.61 5.20 -8.57
N GLU A 169 1.79 6.42 -8.07
CA GLU A 169 0.75 7.45 -8.07
C GLU A 169 0.63 8.10 -9.46
N PRO A 170 -0.46 7.86 -10.22
CA PRO A 170 -0.52 8.27 -11.63
C PRO A 170 -0.48 9.79 -11.83
N TRP A 171 -0.97 10.57 -10.86
CA TRP A 171 -0.94 12.04 -10.90
C TRP A 171 0.46 12.65 -10.74
N LEU A 172 1.48 11.83 -10.44
CA LEU A 172 2.88 12.26 -10.40
C LEU A 172 3.63 11.94 -11.69
N ALA A 173 2.99 11.27 -12.65
CA ALA A 173 3.56 11.02 -13.98
C ALA A 173 3.69 12.35 -14.75
N ARG A 174 4.86 12.60 -15.35
CA ARG A 174 5.08 13.81 -16.16
C ARG A 174 4.31 13.78 -17.49
N LYS A 175 4.22 12.59 -18.08
CA LYS A 175 3.53 12.27 -19.33
C LYS A 175 3.05 10.82 -19.21
N ASN A 176 1.96 10.50 -19.89
CA ASN A 176 1.42 9.13 -20.03
C ASN A 176 1.27 8.44 -18.66
N PRO A 177 0.35 8.88 -17.78
CA PRO A 177 0.08 8.16 -16.54
C PRO A 177 -0.36 6.73 -16.89
N TRP A 178 0.14 5.74 -16.14
CA TRP A 178 -0.23 4.34 -16.39
C TRP A 178 -1.74 4.11 -16.37
N SER A 179 -2.48 4.91 -15.58
CA SER A 179 -3.92 4.83 -15.44
C SER A 179 -4.67 5.15 -16.72
N ALA A 180 -4.03 5.80 -17.70
CA ALA A 180 -4.57 5.95 -19.06
C ALA A 180 -4.92 4.59 -19.70
N ALA A 181 -4.19 3.52 -19.36
CA ALA A 181 -4.47 2.16 -19.82
C ALA A 181 -5.78 1.57 -19.28
N LEU A 182 -6.40 2.19 -18.27
CA LEU A 182 -7.70 1.76 -17.74
C LEU A 182 -8.84 2.08 -18.70
N ARG A 183 -8.62 2.96 -19.69
CA ARG A 183 -9.67 3.41 -20.61
C ARG A 183 -10.42 2.23 -21.24
N GLY A 184 -11.74 2.23 -21.10
CA GLY A 184 -12.64 1.20 -21.64
C GLY A 184 -12.61 -0.16 -20.93
N LYS A 185 -11.82 -0.35 -19.87
CA LYS A 185 -11.77 -1.61 -19.11
C LYS A 185 -12.89 -1.70 -18.06
N LYS A 186 -13.16 -2.91 -17.57
CA LYS A 186 -13.94 -3.15 -16.35
C LYS A 186 -13.03 -3.05 -15.14
N VAL A 187 -13.13 -1.95 -14.40
CA VAL A 187 -12.26 -1.65 -13.27
C VAL A 187 -13.02 -1.84 -11.97
N LEU A 188 -12.60 -2.82 -11.17
CA LEU A 188 -13.12 -3.01 -9.82
C LEU A 188 -12.34 -2.17 -8.82
N VAL A 189 -13.03 -1.26 -8.12
CA VAL A 189 -12.44 -0.48 -7.04
C VAL A 189 -12.88 -1.05 -5.70
N ILE A 190 -11.92 -1.54 -4.92
CA ILE A 190 -12.15 -2.09 -3.58
C ILE A 190 -11.66 -1.08 -2.55
N HIS A 191 -12.59 -0.38 -1.91
CA HIS A 191 -12.30 0.74 -1.03
C HIS A 191 -13.44 0.94 -0.01
N PRO A 192 -13.17 1.47 1.21
CA PRO A 192 -14.24 1.79 2.16
C PRO A 192 -15.14 2.96 1.70
N PHE A 193 -14.61 3.87 0.87
CA PHE A 193 -15.30 5.07 0.39
C PHE A 193 -16.07 4.83 -0.93
N GLU A 194 -16.81 3.71 -0.99
CA GLU A 194 -17.53 3.28 -2.19
C GLU A 194 -18.49 4.35 -2.74
N ASP A 195 -19.33 4.93 -1.89
CA ASP A 195 -20.36 5.88 -2.32
C ASP A 195 -19.73 7.16 -2.84
N THR A 196 -18.69 7.65 -2.16
CA THR A 196 -17.94 8.83 -2.60
C THR A 196 -17.23 8.56 -3.93
N ILE A 197 -16.61 7.39 -4.11
CA ILE A 197 -15.93 7.01 -5.37
C ILE A 197 -16.93 6.97 -6.53
N ARG A 198 -18.10 6.34 -6.34
CA ARG A 198 -19.15 6.27 -7.38
C ARG A 198 -19.65 7.67 -7.77
N SER A 199 -19.83 8.55 -6.78
CA SER A 199 -20.27 9.93 -7.02
C SER A 199 -19.20 10.76 -7.74
N GLN A 200 -17.95 10.69 -7.29
CA GLN A 200 -16.84 11.44 -7.88
C GLN A 200 -16.51 10.97 -9.29
N TYR A 201 -16.60 9.67 -9.57
CA TYR A 201 -16.31 9.15 -10.89
C TYR A 201 -17.27 9.69 -11.98
N ARG A 202 -18.52 10.02 -11.63
CA ARG A 202 -19.45 10.73 -12.53
C ARG A 202 -18.95 12.12 -12.93
N ASN A 203 -18.08 12.71 -12.12
CA ASN A 203 -17.46 14.01 -12.33
C ASN A 203 -15.97 13.90 -12.73
N ARG A 204 -15.49 12.72 -13.19
CA ARG A 204 -14.07 12.41 -13.44
C ARG A 204 -13.30 13.49 -14.22
N GLU A 205 -13.95 14.08 -15.23
CA GLU A 205 -13.37 15.09 -16.12
C GLU A 205 -12.98 16.39 -15.39
N LYS A 206 -13.57 16.64 -14.22
CA LYS A 206 -13.31 17.81 -13.39
C LYS A 206 -12.26 17.58 -12.30
N ILE A 207 -11.94 16.31 -12.00
CA ILE A 207 -10.99 15.94 -10.94
C ILE A 207 -9.56 16.22 -11.41
N PHE A 208 -9.22 15.75 -12.62
CA PHE A 208 -7.92 15.96 -13.27
C PHE A 208 -8.10 16.55 -14.68
N PRO A 209 -8.53 17.82 -14.80
CA PRO A 209 -8.95 18.40 -16.07
C PRO A 209 -7.83 18.39 -17.12
N GLY A 210 -8.17 17.98 -18.34
CA GLY A 210 -7.23 17.94 -19.47
C GLY A 210 -6.16 16.84 -19.39
N THR A 211 -6.38 15.80 -18.59
CA THR A 211 -5.43 14.68 -18.44
C THR A 211 -6.08 13.31 -18.64
N ASP A 212 -5.25 12.28 -18.81
CA ASP A 212 -5.65 10.87 -18.81
C ASP A 212 -5.43 10.18 -17.46
N ILE A 213 -5.35 10.93 -16.35
CA ILE A 213 -5.11 10.33 -15.01
C ILE A 213 -6.31 9.50 -14.57
N LEU A 214 -7.54 9.97 -14.81
CA LEU A 214 -8.77 9.24 -14.53
C LEU A 214 -9.61 9.15 -15.82
N PRO A 215 -9.25 8.25 -16.76
CA PRO A 215 -9.95 8.11 -18.02
C PRO A 215 -11.33 7.47 -17.81
N GLU A 216 -12.11 7.40 -18.89
CA GLU A 216 -13.39 6.69 -18.88
C GLU A 216 -13.20 5.17 -19.02
N PHE A 217 -13.83 4.44 -18.11
CA PHE A 217 -13.86 2.99 -17.96
C PHE A 217 -15.17 2.55 -17.26
N GLU A 218 -15.49 1.25 -17.32
CA GLU A 218 -16.64 0.69 -16.63
C GLU A 218 -16.30 0.50 -15.14
N LEU A 219 -16.78 1.41 -14.29
CA LEU A 219 -16.54 1.36 -12.84
C LEU A 219 -17.41 0.28 -12.20
N LYS A 220 -16.76 -0.69 -11.56
CA LYS A 220 -17.34 -1.59 -10.56
C LYS A 220 -16.81 -1.20 -9.19
N THR A 221 -17.59 -1.41 -8.15
CA THR A 221 -17.17 -1.15 -6.77
C THR A 221 -17.48 -2.33 -5.87
N LEU A 222 -16.65 -2.49 -4.85
CA LEU A 222 -16.91 -3.36 -3.71
C LEU A 222 -16.51 -2.61 -2.45
N LYS A 223 -17.47 -2.40 -1.54
CA LYS A 223 -17.18 -1.82 -0.23
C LYS A 223 -16.23 -2.70 0.55
N ALA A 224 -15.06 -2.17 0.88
CA ALA A 224 -14.11 -2.88 1.72
C ALA A 224 -14.61 -3.00 3.16
N VAL A 225 -14.38 -4.15 3.78
CA VAL A 225 -14.57 -4.33 5.22
C VAL A 225 -13.66 -3.35 5.97
N GLN A 226 -14.21 -2.64 6.93
CA GLN A 226 -13.50 -1.62 7.71
C GLN A 226 -13.57 -1.93 9.19
N THR A 227 -12.47 -2.47 9.73
CA THR A 227 -12.30 -2.83 11.15
C THR A 227 -11.20 -2.01 11.82
N ILE A 228 -10.90 -0.85 11.24
CA ILE A 228 -9.92 0.10 11.77
C ILE A 228 -10.54 0.90 12.93
N ALA A 229 -9.72 1.58 13.73
CA ALA A 229 -10.21 2.47 14.78
C ALA A 229 -11.09 1.78 15.84
N GLY A 230 -10.89 0.48 16.04
CA GLY A 230 -11.69 -0.34 16.97
C GLY A 230 -13.09 -0.69 16.47
N GLU A 231 -13.42 -0.39 15.19
CA GLU A 231 -14.64 -0.91 14.57
C GLU A 231 -14.60 -2.43 14.51
N ARG A 232 -15.77 -3.04 14.69
CA ARG A 232 -15.97 -4.49 14.59
C ARG A 232 -17.00 -4.77 13.52
N ASP A 233 -16.76 -5.82 12.76
CA ASP A 233 -17.72 -6.36 11.81
C ASP A 233 -18.19 -7.70 12.37
N GLU A 234 -19.42 -7.74 12.88
CA GLU A 234 -19.99 -8.91 13.57
C GLU A 234 -20.11 -10.15 12.67
N ARG A 235 -19.96 -9.98 11.35
CA ARG A 235 -19.96 -11.08 10.38
C ARG A 235 -18.72 -11.96 10.47
N PHE A 236 -17.63 -11.48 11.08
CA PHE A 236 -16.33 -12.14 11.05
C PHE A 236 -15.75 -12.29 12.45
N SER A 237 -15.26 -13.49 12.75
CA SER A 237 -14.58 -13.79 14.02
C SER A 237 -13.12 -13.32 14.01
N ASN A 238 -12.53 -13.23 12.81
CA ASN A 238 -11.15 -12.82 12.62
C ASN A 238 -10.93 -12.13 11.27
N TRP A 239 -9.79 -11.48 11.14
CA TRP A 239 -9.36 -10.74 9.97
C TRP A 239 -9.22 -11.61 8.71
N PHE A 240 -8.89 -12.89 8.84
CA PHE A 240 -8.75 -13.78 7.68
C PHE A 240 -10.11 -14.10 7.05
N GLU A 241 -11.15 -14.31 7.86
CA GLU A 241 -12.52 -14.48 7.35
C GLU A 241 -12.99 -13.23 6.59
N ALA A 242 -12.69 -12.03 7.09
CA ALA A 242 -13.00 -10.79 6.39
C ALA A 242 -12.22 -10.65 5.06
N LEU A 243 -10.94 -11.04 5.04
CA LEU A 243 -10.13 -11.09 3.81
C LEU A 243 -10.71 -12.08 2.79
N ASP A 244 -11.09 -13.27 3.25
CA ASP A 244 -11.65 -14.33 2.41
C ASP A 244 -13.00 -13.91 1.83
N TYR A 245 -13.88 -13.34 2.65
CA TYR A 245 -15.14 -12.76 2.21
C TYR A 245 -14.95 -11.68 1.13
N MET A 246 -14.06 -10.70 1.35
CA MET A 246 -13.82 -9.66 0.34
C MET A 246 -13.30 -10.22 -0.97
N PHE A 247 -12.46 -11.26 -0.91
CA PHE A 247 -12.01 -11.96 -2.10
C PHE A 247 -13.17 -12.67 -2.83
N GLU A 248 -13.99 -13.43 -2.10
CA GLU A 248 -15.14 -14.14 -2.66
C GLU A 248 -16.16 -13.18 -3.28
N GLU A 249 -16.48 -12.07 -2.63
CA GLU A 249 -17.36 -11.03 -3.18
C GLU A 249 -16.75 -10.39 -4.43
N ALA A 250 -15.43 -10.11 -4.44
CA ALA A 250 -14.76 -9.58 -5.61
C ALA A 250 -14.86 -10.55 -6.80
N MET A 251 -14.68 -11.85 -6.59
CA MET A 251 -14.74 -12.86 -7.67
C MET A 251 -16.14 -13.06 -8.26
N LYS A 252 -17.20 -12.60 -7.59
CA LYS A 252 -18.57 -12.57 -8.15
C LYS A 252 -18.78 -11.44 -9.16
N ILE A 253 -17.87 -10.45 -9.19
CA ILE A 253 -17.94 -9.29 -10.07
C ILE A 253 -17.11 -9.59 -11.32
N ASP A 254 -17.66 -9.31 -12.50
CA ASP A 254 -16.90 -9.37 -13.74
C ASP A 254 -16.05 -8.10 -13.92
N PHE A 255 -14.72 -8.25 -13.80
CA PHE A 255 -13.74 -7.18 -13.96
C PHE A 255 -12.44 -7.66 -14.62
N ASP A 256 -11.72 -6.73 -15.24
CA ASP A 256 -10.42 -6.97 -15.87
C ASP A 256 -9.28 -6.71 -14.88
N ILE A 257 -9.40 -5.61 -14.13
CA ILE A 257 -8.38 -5.14 -13.18
C ILE A 257 -9.01 -4.57 -11.91
N ALA A 258 -8.39 -4.83 -10.76
CA ALA A 258 -8.77 -4.26 -9.48
C ALA A 258 -7.82 -3.14 -9.02
N ILE A 259 -8.37 -2.02 -8.54
CA ILE A 259 -7.63 -0.95 -7.85
C ILE A 259 -8.03 -0.96 -6.38
N ILE A 260 -7.04 -1.16 -5.48
CA ILE A 260 -7.31 -1.61 -4.11
C ILE A 260 -6.71 -0.68 -3.07
N GLY A 261 -7.56 -0.19 -2.16
CA GLY A 261 -7.18 0.57 -0.98
C GLY A 261 -8.05 0.23 0.23
N CYS A 262 -7.60 -0.71 1.07
CA CYS A 262 -8.39 -1.18 2.21
C CYS A 262 -7.51 -1.56 3.41
N GLY A 263 -6.59 -0.69 3.82
CA GLY A 263 -5.75 -0.93 5.02
C GLY A 263 -4.92 -2.22 4.93
N ALA A 264 -4.84 -2.96 6.03
CA ALA A 264 -4.04 -4.19 6.13
C ALA A 264 -4.46 -5.27 5.12
N TYR A 265 -5.71 -5.25 4.65
CA TYR A 265 -6.23 -6.20 3.66
C TYR A 265 -5.66 -6.00 2.26
N GLY A 266 -5.22 -4.78 1.92
CA GLY A 266 -5.02 -4.39 0.53
C GLY A 266 -4.00 -5.22 -0.23
N MET A 267 -2.81 -5.43 0.35
CA MET A 267 -1.76 -6.21 -0.30
C MET A 267 -2.10 -7.72 -0.38
N PRO A 268 -2.56 -8.39 0.70
CA PRO A 268 -3.06 -9.76 0.64
C PRO A 268 -4.20 -9.98 -0.35
N LEU A 269 -5.20 -9.09 -0.36
CA LEU A 269 -6.35 -9.19 -1.27
C LEU A 269 -5.90 -9.08 -2.73
N ALA A 270 -5.01 -8.14 -3.02
CA ALA A 270 -4.44 -7.96 -4.35
C ALA A 270 -3.67 -9.21 -4.82
N ALA A 271 -2.94 -9.87 -3.93
CA ALA A 271 -2.25 -11.13 -4.23
C ALA A 271 -3.22 -12.28 -4.50
N LYS A 272 -4.31 -12.42 -3.72
CA LYS A 272 -5.35 -13.42 -4.00
C LYS A 272 -6.02 -13.19 -5.36
N ILE A 273 -6.31 -11.93 -5.71
CA ILE A 273 -6.87 -11.56 -7.02
C ILE A 273 -5.92 -11.93 -8.16
N LYS A 274 -4.60 -11.65 -8.03
CA LYS A 274 -3.61 -12.10 -9.02
C LYS A 274 -3.59 -13.61 -9.16
N LYS A 275 -3.56 -14.36 -8.04
CA LYS A 275 -3.56 -15.82 -8.04
C LYS A 275 -4.81 -16.42 -8.71
N ALA A 276 -5.93 -15.70 -8.70
CA ALA A 276 -7.15 -16.05 -9.41
C ALA A 276 -7.11 -15.70 -10.92
N GLY A 277 -5.96 -15.27 -11.45
CA GLY A 277 -5.76 -14.97 -12.87
C GLY A 277 -6.17 -13.55 -13.29
N LYS A 278 -6.32 -12.61 -12.34
CA LYS A 278 -6.73 -11.23 -12.61
C LYS A 278 -5.59 -10.23 -12.41
N GLN A 279 -5.81 -8.98 -12.81
CA GLN A 279 -4.87 -7.89 -12.54
C GLN A 279 -5.27 -7.13 -11.27
N ALA A 280 -4.27 -6.68 -10.49
CA ALA A 280 -4.49 -5.89 -9.30
C ALA A 280 -3.39 -4.82 -9.10
N ILE A 281 -3.81 -3.61 -8.71
CA ILE A 281 -2.91 -2.53 -8.31
C ILE A 281 -3.33 -2.05 -6.91
N HIS A 282 -2.44 -2.24 -5.94
CA HIS A 282 -2.63 -1.78 -4.57
C HIS A 282 -1.88 -0.46 -4.34
N LEU A 283 -2.63 0.65 -4.23
CA LEU A 283 -2.11 1.97 -3.87
C LEU A 283 -2.24 2.25 -2.35
N GLY A 284 -3.02 1.41 -1.65
CA GLY A 284 -3.41 1.64 -0.27
C GLY A 284 -4.17 2.94 -0.11
N GLY A 285 -3.87 3.74 0.92
CA GLY A 285 -4.59 4.99 1.19
C GLY A 285 -4.59 6.00 0.04
N ALA A 286 -3.59 6.00 -0.85
CA ALA A 286 -3.55 6.91 -2.00
C ALA A 286 -4.66 6.61 -3.03
N THR A 287 -5.32 5.44 -2.97
CA THR A 287 -6.42 5.07 -3.87
C THR A 287 -7.52 6.14 -3.90
N GLN A 288 -7.85 6.74 -2.74
CA GLN A 288 -8.90 7.76 -2.66
C GLN A 288 -8.58 9.02 -3.50
N LEU A 289 -7.29 9.36 -3.63
CA LEU A 289 -6.84 10.53 -4.39
C LEU A 289 -7.09 10.37 -5.89
N LEU A 290 -7.04 9.14 -6.41
CA LEU A 290 -7.37 8.86 -7.81
C LEU A 290 -8.80 9.27 -8.16
N PHE A 291 -9.69 9.31 -7.17
CA PHE A 291 -11.10 9.67 -7.32
C PHE A 291 -11.43 11.05 -6.74
N GLY A 292 -10.45 11.94 -6.58
CA GLY A 292 -10.73 13.31 -6.14
C GLY A 292 -11.12 13.44 -4.67
N ILE A 293 -10.79 12.45 -3.84
CA ILE A 293 -11.16 12.42 -2.42
C ILE A 293 -9.95 12.85 -1.58
N LYS A 294 -10.02 14.06 -1.03
CA LYS A 294 -9.00 14.64 -0.15
C LYS A 294 -9.01 13.98 1.23
N GLY A 295 -7.93 14.20 1.98
CA GLY A 295 -7.81 13.87 3.38
C GLY A 295 -6.71 14.71 4.01
N LYS A 296 -6.79 14.93 5.33
CA LYS A 296 -5.90 15.82 6.07
C LYS A 296 -4.40 15.61 5.77
N ARG A 297 -3.97 14.36 5.59
CA ARG A 297 -2.58 14.00 5.25
C ARG A 297 -2.06 14.77 4.05
N TRP A 298 -2.88 14.90 3.02
CA TRP A 298 -2.48 15.42 1.71
C TRP A 298 -2.66 16.93 1.57
N GLU A 299 -3.36 17.57 2.50
CA GLU A 299 -3.53 19.03 2.54
C GLU A 299 -2.39 19.72 3.27
N GLU A 300 -1.93 19.18 4.40
CA GLU A 300 -1.06 19.93 5.31
C GLU A 300 0.42 19.84 4.95
N ASN A 301 0.97 18.64 4.70
CA ASN A 301 2.42 18.43 4.68
C ASN A 301 2.88 17.22 3.84
N TYR A 302 2.11 16.79 2.84
CA TYR A 302 2.50 15.64 2.04
C TYR A 302 3.56 16.00 1.00
N PRO A 303 4.70 15.29 0.91
CA PRO A 303 5.76 15.62 -0.04
C PRO A 303 5.38 15.43 -1.52
N SER A 304 4.21 14.84 -1.79
CA SER A 304 3.70 14.67 -3.15
C SER A 304 3.02 15.96 -3.63
N LYS A 305 3.13 16.24 -4.93
CA LYS A 305 2.45 17.36 -5.57
C LYS A 305 0.92 17.19 -5.69
N ILE A 306 0.30 16.22 -5.03
CA ILE A 306 -1.15 15.98 -5.16
C ILE A 306 -2.00 17.21 -4.83
N ALA A 307 -1.58 18.02 -3.85
CA ALA A 307 -2.29 19.24 -3.48
C ALA A 307 -2.40 20.24 -4.64
N THR A 308 -1.52 20.19 -5.65
CA THR A 308 -1.62 21.06 -6.84
C THR A 308 -2.77 20.67 -7.76
N TRP A 309 -3.36 19.48 -7.59
CA TRP A 309 -4.56 19.05 -8.32
C TRP A 309 -5.85 19.46 -7.62
N PHE A 310 -5.79 19.88 -6.35
CA PHE A 310 -6.98 20.22 -5.59
C PHE A 310 -7.71 21.41 -6.19
N ASN A 311 -9.00 21.22 -6.46
CA ASN A 311 -9.91 22.24 -6.95
C ASN A 311 -11.27 22.13 -6.22
N GLU A 312 -12.28 22.90 -6.66
CA GLU A 312 -13.62 22.95 -6.08
C GLU A 312 -14.40 21.62 -6.18
N TYR A 313 -14.04 20.73 -7.09
CA TYR A 313 -14.71 19.43 -7.31
C TYR A 313 -14.18 18.31 -6.42
N TRP A 314 -13.02 18.51 -5.80
CA TRP A 314 -12.43 17.56 -4.87
C TRP A 314 -13.10 17.63 -3.50
N VAL A 315 -13.53 16.49 -2.98
CA VAL A 315 -14.36 16.37 -1.77
C VAL A 315 -13.63 15.63 -0.65
N TYR A 316 -14.20 15.66 0.55
CA TYR A 316 -13.87 14.70 1.60
C TYR A 316 -14.78 13.46 1.48
N PRO A 317 -14.39 12.30 2.03
CA PRO A 317 -15.28 11.15 2.10
C PRO A 317 -16.59 11.50 2.83
N ALA A 318 -17.68 10.84 2.44
CA ALA A 318 -18.97 11.02 3.08
C ALA A 318 -18.91 10.67 4.58
N GLU A 319 -19.71 11.35 5.40
CA GLU A 319 -19.75 11.10 6.86
C GLU A 319 -20.18 9.66 7.18
N SER A 320 -21.03 9.04 6.36
CA SER A 320 -21.41 7.63 6.48
C SER A 320 -20.26 6.65 6.22
N GLU A 321 -19.15 7.12 5.65
CA GLU A 321 -17.95 6.34 5.34
C GLU A 321 -16.78 6.66 6.29
N LYS A 322 -17.04 7.49 7.31
CA LYS A 322 -16.10 7.82 8.37
C LYS A 322 -16.31 6.87 9.56
N PRO A 323 -15.29 6.08 9.96
CA PRO A 323 -15.37 5.28 11.18
C PRO A 323 -15.56 6.18 12.41
N LYS A 324 -16.27 5.69 13.43
CA LYS A 324 -16.65 6.49 14.61
C LYS A 324 -15.43 7.12 15.31
N ASN A 325 -14.33 6.37 15.36
CA ASN A 325 -13.09 6.78 16.01
C ASN A 325 -11.98 7.14 15.02
N ALA A 326 -12.32 7.66 13.83
CA ALA A 326 -11.35 7.99 12.77
C ALA A 326 -10.13 8.82 13.23
N SER A 327 -10.29 9.67 14.26
CA SER A 327 -9.20 10.46 14.85
C SER A 327 -8.06 9.61 15.43
N THR A 328 -8.33 8.36 15.80
CA THR A 328 -7.31 7.42 16.30
C THR A 328 -6.40 6.87 15.20
N VAL A 329 -6.84 6.95 13.93
CA VAL A 329 -6.08 6.49 12.76
C VAL A 329 -5.26 7.66 12.24
N GLU A 330 -4.04 7.77 12.77
CA GLU A 330 -3.07 8.82 12.41
C GLU A 330 -3.68 10.24 12.44
N MET A 331 -4.43 10.57 13.50
CA MET A 331 -5.09 11.89 13.65
C MET A 331 -6.13 12.21 12.57
N GLY A 332 -6.82 11.18 12.05
CA GLY A 332 -7.85 11.35 11.04
C GLY A 332 -7.27 11.58 9.63
N CYS A 333 -6.09 11.03 9.34
CA CYS A 333 -5.30 11.38 8.14
C CYS A 333 -6.03 11.24 6.78
N TYR A 334 -7.03 10.35 6.69
CA TYR A 334 -7.83 10.09 5.48
C TYR A 334 -9.13 10.91 5.39
N TRP A 335 -9.48 11.60 6.48
CA TRP A 335 -10.73 12.35 6.63
C TRP A 335 -10.43 13.84 6.90
N LYS A 336 -11.49 14.61 7.13
CA LYS A 336 -11.43 15.99 7.62
C LYS A 336 -11.15 16.03 9.12
#